data_AF-A0A6G0RGD5-F1
#
_entry.id   AF-A0A6G0RGD5-F1
#
_cell.length_a   1.000
_cell.length_b   1.000
_cell.length_c   1.000
_cell.angle_alpha   90.00
_cell.angle_beta   90.00
_cell.angle_gamma   90.00
#
_symmetry.space_group_name_H-M   'P 1'
#
loop_
_entity.id
_entity.type
_entity.pdbx_description
1 polymer ?
#
loop_
_entity_poly.entity_id
_entity_poly.type
_entity_poly.pdbx_seq_one_letter_code
_entity_poly.pdbx_strand_id
1 'polypeptide(L)'
;MGAKFRAQTGDNQLTFEQIFANEKRLHKKVEAHEILQCVGLLQARMLRPHTRRLSNHCATSSVGAIPVGSFGRFLKRDRFDRIMRYLHFSNNAAPEAATDKAWKIRPIVETLQRTFRSGYQTPPILSFDEAMVPSRGHFNPMRQIVKDKPHRWGTNLFMT
;
A
#
# COMPACT_ATOMS: atom_id res chain seq x y z
N MET A 1 24.46 -21.03 -0.64
CA MET A 1 23.56 -21.85 0.21
C MET A 1 22.13 -21.57 -0.24
N GLY A 2 21.49 -22.54 -0.90
CA GLY A 2 20.14 -22.40 -1.46
C GLY A 2 19.05 -22.56 -0.40
N ALA A 3 18.09 -21.65 -0.39
CA ALA A 3 16.89 -21.79 0.42
C ALA A 3 15.98 -22.87 -0.18
N LYS A 4 15.82 -23.98 0.53
CA LYS A 4 14.88 -25.05 0.16
C LYS A 4 13.47 -24.62 0.58
N PHE A 5 12.64 -24.24 -0.38
CA PHE A 5 11.21 -24.08 -0.16
C PHE A 5 10.56 -25.46 0.00
N ARG A 6 9.71 -25.59 1.02
CA ARG A 6 8.93 -26.80 1.32
C ARG A 6 7.93 -27.02 0.18
N ALA A 7 8.11 -28.09 -0.60
CA ALA A 7 7.25 -28.43 -1.73
C ALA A 7 5.81 -28.68 -1.24
N GLN A 8 4.84 -27.93 -1.77
CA GLN A 8 3.43 -28.27 -1.68
C GLN A 8 3.15 -29.25 -2.82
N THR A 9 2.79 -30.47 -2.46
CA THR A 9 2.44 -31.56 -3.37
C THR A 9 1.11 -31.22 -4.06
N GLY A 10 1.16 -31.02 -5.37
CA GLY A 10 0.03 -30.72 -6.24
C GLY A 10 0.55 -30.18 -7.57
N ASP A 11 0.48 -31.00 -8.62
CA ASP A 11 1.07 -30.75 -9.94
C ASP A 11 0.22 -29.78 -10.78
N ASN A 12 0.04 -28.57 -10.27
CA ASN A 12 -0.56 -27.45 -10.98
C ASN A 12 0.42 -26.26 -10.94
N GLN A 13 1.57 -26.42 -11.60
CA GLN A 13 2.50 -25.32 -11.80
C GLN A 13 2.01 -24.42 -12.94
N LEU A 14 0.93 -23.68 -12.68
CA LEU A 14 0.59 -22.56 -13.54
C LEU A 14 1.75 -21.56 -13.47
N THR A 15 2.29 -21.18 -14.63
CA THR A 15 3.34 -20.16 -14.70
C THR A 15 2.79 -18.81 -14.22
N PHE A 16 3.68 -17.90 -13.79
CA PHE A 16 3.25 -16.55 -13.38
C PHE A 16 2.42 -15.85 -14.46
N GLU A 17 2.77 -16.04 -15.74
CA GLU A 17 2.03 -15.52 -16.87
C GLU A 17 0.64 -16.13 -16.98
N GLN A 18 0.50 -17.44 -16.77
CA GLN A 18 -0.80 -18.11 -16.77
C GLN A 18 -1.67 -17.65 -15.59
N ILE A 19 -1.09 -17.45 -14.40
CA ILE A 19 -1.79 -16.88 -13.25
C ILE A 19 -2.26 -15.47 -13.59
N PHE A 20 -1.39 -14.63 -14.16
CA PHE A 20 -1.74 -13.27 -14.53
C PHE A 20 -2.81 -13.20 -15.63
N ALA A 21 -2.73 -14.08 -16.63
CA ALA A 21 -3.72 -14.20 -17.69
C ALA A 21 -5.08 -14.68 -17.13
N ASN A 22 -5.07 -15.64 -16.21
CA ASN A 22 -6.26 -16.11 -15.53
C ASN A 22 -6.89 -15.03 -14.67
N GLU A 23 -6.08 -14.30 -13.89
CA GLU A 23 -6.52 -13.14 -13.10
C GLU A 23 -7.13 -12.07 -14.00
N LYS A 24 -6.50 -11.72 -15.11
CA LYS A 24 -7.01 -10.74 -16.09
C LYS A 24 -8.33 -11.20 -16.73
N ARG A 25 -8.50 -12.51 -16.94
CA ARG A 25 -9.73 -13.10 -17.48
C ARG A 25 -10.86 -13.14 -16.45
N LEU A 26 -10.55 -13.51 -15.20
CA LEU A 26 -11.55 -13.65 -14.13
C LEU A 26 -12.14 -12.32 -13.69
N HIS A 27 -11.44 -11.22 -13.98
CA HIS A 27 -11.66 -10.00 -13.26
C HIS A 27 -11.75 -8.76 -14.13
N LYS A 28 -12.73 -7.93 -13.80
CA LYS A 28 -12.91 -6.62 -14.41
C LYS A 28 -11.67 -5.74 -14.17
N LYS A 29 -11.34 -4.94 -15.19
CA LYS A 29 -10.35 -3.86 -15.11
C LYS A 29 -10.67 -2.96 -13.90
N VAL A 30 -9.63 -2.42 -13.26
CA VAL A 30 -9.79 -1.47 -12.17
C VAL A 30 -10.06 -0.09 -12.75
N GLU A 31 -11.10 0.57 -12.28
CA GLU A 31 -11.49 1.92 -12.71
C GLU A 31 -10.98 2.98 -11.73
N ALA A 32 -10.78 4.20 -12.23
CA ALA A 32 -10.20 5.29 -11.42
C ALA A 32 -11.02 5.60 -10.16
N HIS A 33 -12.35 5.52 -10.25
CA HIS A 33 -13.24 5.77 -9.11
C HIS A 33 -13.07 4.71 -8.01
N GLU A 34 -12.72 3.46 -8.34
CA GLU A 34 -12.48 2.41 -7.36
C GLU A 34 -11.20 2.69 -6.54
N ILE A 35 -10.19 3.30 -7.17
CA ILE A 35 -8.99 3.76 -6.46
C ILE A 35 -9.35 4.87 -5.48
N LEU A 36 -10.17 5.84 -5.89
CA LEU A 36 -10.65 6.90 -5.00
C LEU A 36 -11.47 6.34 -3.83
N GLN A 37 -12.33 5.35 -4.09
CA GLN A 37 -13.05 4.63 -3.03
C GLN A 37 -12.08 3.93 -2.08
N CYS A 38 -11.06 3.21 -2.56
CA CYS A 38 -10.03 2.60 -1.72
C CYS A 38 -9.34 3.65 -0.83
N VAL A 39 -8.95 4.80 -1.37
CA VAL A 39 -8.32 5.90 -0.61
C VAL A 39 -9.29 6.43 0.45
N GLY A 40 -10.55 6.68 0.10
CA GLY A 40 -11.58 7.14 1.03
C GLY A 40 -11.81 6.14 2.18
N LEU A 41 -11.79 4.83 1.91
CA LEU A 41 -11.91 3.80 2.94
C LEU A 41 -10.69 3.77 3.88
N LEU A 42 -9.48 3.99 3.35
CA LEU A 42 -8.27 4.10 4.16
C LEU A 42 -8.31 5.35 5.05
N GLN A 43 -8.76 6.50 4.53
CA GLN A 43 -8.94 7.72 5.30
C GLN A 43 -10.01 7.55 6.39
N ALA A 44 -11.15 6.95 6.07
CA ALA A 44 -12.20 6.66 7.05
C ALA A 44 -11.68 5.78 8.21
N ARG A 45 -10.80 4.81 7.91
CA ARG A 45 -10.11 4.00 8.93
C ARG A 45 -9.12 4.83 9.77
N MET A 46 -8.43 5.80 9.18
CA MET A 46 -7.54 6.69 9.94
C MET A 46 -8.33 7.55 10.94
N LEU A 47 -9.50 8.06 10.54
CA LEU A 47 -10.36 8.89 11.40
C LEU A 47 -11.08 8.08 12.48
N ARG A 48 -11.45 6.84 12.19
CA ARG A 48 -12.07 5.91 13.13
C ARG A 48 -11.19 4.65 13.24
N PRO A 49 -10.10 4.72 14.03
CA PRO A 49 -9.17 3.60 14.15
C PRO A 49 -9.90 2.41 14.77
N HIS A 50 -10.22 1.43 13.94
CA HIS A 50 -10.74 0.16 14.41
C HIS A 50 -9.56 -0.74 14.80
N THR A 51 -9.59 -1.28 16.01
CA THR A 51 -8.52 -2.12 16.58
C THR A 51 -8.41 -3.50 15.91
N ARG A 52 -9.31 -3.81 14.96
CA ARG A 52 -9.34 -5.11 14.27
C ARG A 52 -8.86 -5.04 12.82
N ARG A 53 -8.91 -6.18 12.13
CA ARG A 53 -8.51 -6.33 10.72
C ARG A 53 -9.29 -5.39 9.81
N LEU A 54 -8.64 -4.92 8.74
CA LEU A 54 -9.24 -4.04 7.72
C LEU A 54 -10.52 -4.64 7.11
N SER A 55 -10.54 -5.97 6.94
CA SER A 55 -11.70 -6.75 6.49
C SER A 55 -12.96 -6.55 7.33
N ASN A 56 -12.81 -6.15 8.60
CA ASN A 56 -13.95 -6.02 9.52
C ASN A 56 -14.76 -4.75 9.27
N HIS A 57 -14.20 -3.74 8.60
CA HIS A 57 -14.99 -2.60 8.15
C HIS A 57 -16.04 -2.99 7.09
N CYS A 58 -15.80 -4.12 6.41
CA CYS A 58 -16.72 -4.70 5.44
C CYS A 58 -17.59 -5.82 6.03
N ALA A 59 -17.54 -6.06 7.34
CA ALA A 59 -18.38 -7.07 7.97
C ALA A 59 -19.86 -6.65 7.93
N THR A 60 -20.71 -7.59 7.55
CA THR A 60 -22.16 -7.45 7.57
C THR A 60 -22.76 -7.81 8.94
N SER A 61 -21.97 -8.39 9.84
CA SER A 61 -22.37 -8.67 11.21
C SER A 61 -22.15 -7.45 12.11
N SER A 62 -23.17 -7.10 12.90
CA SER A 62 -23.06 -6.05 13.91
C SER A 62 -22.21 -6.56 15.07
N VAL A 63 -21.29 -5.73 15.55
CA VAL A 63 -20.56 -5.99 16.80
C VAL A 63 -20.63 -4.73 17.64
N GLY A 64 -21.47 -4.75 18.69
CA GLY A 64 -21.74 -3.58 19.52
C GLY A 64 -22.44 -2.45 18.76
N ALA A 65 -22.08 -1.19 19.03
CA ALA A 65 -22.66 -0.01 18.40
C ALA A 65 -22.14 0.31 16.98
N ILE A 66 -21.41 -0.62 16.34
CA ILE A 66 -20.82 -0.39 15.03
C ILE A 66 -21.86 -0.72 13.94
N PRO A 67 -22.23 0.25 13.07
CA PRO A 67 -23.17 -0.02 12.00
C PRO A 67 -22.60 -0.99 10.97
N VAL A 68 -23.41 -1.98 10.61
CA VAL A 68 -23.06 -3.03 9.65
C VAL A 68 -22.76 -2.48 8.26
N GLY A 69 -21.75 -3.05 7.59
CA GLY A 69 -21.61 -2.96 6.13
C GLY A 69 -21.41 -1.57 5.53
N SER A 70 -20.97 -0.56 6.29
CA SER A 70 -20.81 0.81 5.77
C SER A 70 -19.86 0.87 4.58
N PHE A 71 -18.76 0.11 4.61
CA PHE A 71 -17.78 0.10 3.52
C PHE A 71 -18.25 -0.73 2.31
N GLY A 72 -19.03 -1.79 2.57
CA GLY A 72 -19.57 -2.67 1.53
C GLY A 72 -20.56 -1.98 0.59
N ARG A 73 -21.11 -0.82 0.98
CA ARG A 73 -21.94 0.05 0.12
C ARG A 73 -21.13 0.70 -1.00
N PHE A 74 -19.84 0.96 -0.77
CA PHE A 74 -18.97 1.65 -1.72
C PHE A 74 -18.09 0.68 -2.51
N LEU A 75 -17.48 -0.30 -1.84
CA LEU A 75 -16.62 -1.29 -2.49
C LEU A 75 -16.70 -2.64 -1.77
N LYS A 76 -16.94 -3.71 -2.53
CA LYS A 76 -16.96 -5.08 -1.98
C LYS A 76 -15.58 -5.43 -1.41
N ARG A 77 -15.56 -6.13 -0.27
CA ARG A 77 -14.32 -6.55 0.42
C ARG A 77 -13.34 -7.25 -0.53
N ASP A 78 -13.81 -8.27 -1.24
CA ASP A 78 -12.92 -9.08 -2.09
C ASP A 78 -12.40 -8.26 -3.29
N ARG A 79 -13.15 -7.22 -3.72
CA ARG A 79 -12.69 -6.27 -4.74
C ARG A 79 -11.62 -5.33 -4.17
N PHE A 80 -11.84 -4.79 -2.97
CA PHE A 80 -10.85 -3.96 -2.27
C PHE A 80 -9.53 -4.73 -2.04
N ASP A 81 -9.60 -5.93 -1.46
CA ASP A 81 -8.41 -6.75 -1.18
C ASP A 81 -7.62 -7.07 -2.44
N ARG A 82 -8.33 -7.30 -3.56
CA ARG A 82 -7.72 -7.55 -4.85
C ARG A 82 -7.06 -6.31 -5.46
N ILE A 83 -7.73 -5.15 -5.41
CA ILE A 83 -7.12 -3.89 -5.84
C ILE A 83 -5.85 -3.63 -5.04
N MET A 84 -5.92 -3.72 -3.70
CA MET A 84 -4.76 -3.49 -2.82
C MET A 84 -3.62 -4.48 -3.06
N ARG A 85 -3.93 -5.75 -3.40
CA ARG A 85 -2.92 -6.79 -3.68
C ARG A 85 -2.10 -6.50 -4.94
N TYR A 86 -2.75 -5.99 -5.99
CA TYR A 86 -2.12 -5.79 -7.31
C TYR A 86 -1.84 -4.31 -7.63
N LEU A 87 -2.00 -3.41 -6.66
CA LEU A 87 -1.72 -1.99 -6.81
C LEU A 87 -0.21 -1.77 -7.05
N HIS A 88 0.11 -1.25 -8.23
CA HIS A 88 1.48 -0.94 -8.66
C HIS A 88 1.50 0.41 -9.37
N PHE A 89 2.57 1.18 -9.17
CA PHE A 89 2.72 2.52 -9.76
C PHE A 89 3.83 2.60 -10.81
N SER A 90 4.78 1.66 -10.79
CA SER A 90 5.97 1.69 -11.65
C SER A 90 6.20 0.34 -12.31
N ASN A 91 6.84 0.37 -13.48
CA ASN A 91 7.27 -0.85 -14.19
C ASN A 91 8.55 -1.41 -13.55
N ASN A 92 8.49 -2.65 -13.05
CA ASN A 92 9.65 -3.31 -12.43
C ASN A 92 10.73 -3.73 -13.46
N ALA A 93 10.42 -3.78 -14.76
CA ALA A 93 11.39 -4.09 -15.81
C ALA A 93 12.18 -2.86 -16.29
N ALA A 94 11.85 -1.67 -15.79
CA ALA A 94 12.56 -0.45 -16.13
C ALA A 94 13.99 -0.47 -15.55
N PRO A 95 15.02 0.04 -16.27
CA PRO A 95 16.40 0.03 -15.80
C PRO A 95 16.59 0.79 -14.47
N GLU A 96 15.78 1.81 -14.21
CA GLU A 96 15.77 2.59 -12.97
C GLU A 96 15.38 1.75 -11.75
N ALA A 97 14.65 0.65 -11.94
CA ALA A 97 14.31 -0.26 -10.85
C ALA A 97 15.55 -0.91 -10.21
N ALA A 98 16.66 -0.99 -10.94
CA ALA A 98 17.92 -1.51 -10.44
C ALA A 98 18.72 -0.48 -9.62
N THR A 99 18.52 0.81 -9.88
CA THR A 99 19.31 1.90 -9.28
C THR A 99 18.55 2.63 -8.17
N ASP A 100 17.26 2.95 -8.38
CA ASP A 100 16.43 3.66 -7.44
C ASP A 100 15.68 2.70 -6.50
N LYS A 101 16.11 2.65 -5.23
CA LYS A 101 15.47 1.85 -4.18
C LYS A 101 14.00 2.22 -3.93
N ALA A 102 13.60 3.45 -4.29
CA ALA A 102 12.23 3.95 -4.17
C ALA A 102 11.43 3.83 -5.47
N TRP A 103 11.97 3.21 -6.52
CA TRP A 103 11.38 3.18 -7.86
C TRP A 103 9.88 2.83 -7.87
N LYS A 104 9.48 1.84 -7.07
CA LYS A 104 8.09 1.35 -6.97
C LYS A 104 7.08 2.41 -6.51
N ILE A 105 7.53 3.44 -5.81
CA ILE A 105 6.69 4.55 -5.31
C ILE A 105 7.07 5.90 -5.93
N ARG A 106 8.08 5.94 -6.81
CA ARG A 106 8.62 7.17 -7.41
C ARG A 106 7.53 8.05 -8.05
N PRO A 107 6.57 7.52 -8.83
CA PRO A 107 5.52 8.35 -9.43
C PRO A 107 4.64 9.05 -8.39
N ILE A 108 4.38 8.42 -7.25
CA ILE A 108 3.63 9.05 -6.15
C ILE A 108 4.46 10.15 -5.53
N VAL A 109 5.73 9.87 -5.21
CA VAL A 109 6.63 10.85 -4.58
C VAL A 109 6.76 12.10 -5.43
N GLU A 110 6.98 11.94 -6.75
CA GLU A 110 7.08 13.06 -7.68
C GLU A 110 5.78 13.87 -7.79
N THR A 111 4.64 13.18 -7.79
CA THR A 111 3.32 13.84 -7.82
C THR A 111 3.11 14.67 -6.54
N LEU A 112 3.43 14.10 -5.37
CA LEU A 112 3.30 14.80 -4.09
C LEU A 112 4.24 16.00 -4.01
N GLN A 113 5.52 15.83 -4.37
CA GLN A 113 6.50 16.91 -4.36
C GLN A 113 6.09 18.07 -5.27
N ARG A 114 5.60 17.77 -6.48
CA ARG A 114 5.10 18.77 -7.42
C ARG A 114 3.89 19.51 -6.86
N THR A 115 2.91 18.76 -6.34
CA THR A 115 1.64 19.31 -5.86
C THR A 115 1.84 20.19 -4.62
N PHE A 116 2.62 19.73 -3.64
CA PHE A 116 2.88 20.50 -2.43
C PHE A 116 3.72 21.73 -2.72
N ARG A 117 4.73 21.63 -3.59
CA ARG A 117 5.52 22.80 -4.01
C ARG A 117 4.67 23.85 -4.74
N SER A 118 3.68 23.44 -5.53
CA SER A 118 2.77 24.40 -6.19
C SER A 118 1.75 25.04 -5.24
N GLY A 119 1.36 24.35 -4.16
CA GLY A 119 0.31 24.81 -3.25
C GLY A 119 0.80 25.46 -1.96
N TYR A 120 2.10 25.44 -1.69
CA TYR A 120 2.68 25.90 -0.43
C TYR A 120 3.64 27.06 -0.65
N GLN A 121 3.42 28.17 0.07
CA GLN A 121 4.35 29.29 0.13
C GLN A 121 5.30 29.08 1.31
N THR A 122 6.58 28.91 1.03
CA THR A 122 7.57 28.63 2.07
C THR A 122 7.79 29.87 2.95
N PRO A 123 7.64 29.75 4.29
CA PRO A 123 7.94 30.85 5.20
C PRO A 123 9.46 31.14 5.27
N PRO A 124 9.87 32.33 5.76
CA PRO A 124 11.28 32.68 5.90
C PRO A 124 12.07 31.77 6.85
N ILE A 125 11.39 31.13 7.80
CA ILE A 125 11.98 30.20 8.77
C ILE A 125 11.40 28.82 8.50
N LEU A 126 12.27 27.86 8.19
CA LEU A 126 11.90 26.49 7.85
C LEU A 126 12.60 25.52 8.81
N SER A 127 11.85 24.54 9.31
CA SER A 127 12.39 23.43 10.11
C SER A 127 12.69 22.24 9.23
N PHE A 128 13.86 21.63 9.40
CA PHE A 128 14.21 20.37 8.78
C PHE A 128 14.22 19.28 9.85
N ASP A 129 13.49 18.20 9.62
CA ASP A 129 13.43 17.08 10.57
C ASP A 129 13.22 15.75 9.84
N GLU A 130 13.35 14.66 10.59
CA GLU A 130 13.18 13.30 10.09
C GLU A 130 11.89 12.67 10.61
N ALA A 131 11.03 12.18 9.72
CA ALA A 131 9.95 11.25 10.06
C ALA A 131 10.31 9.79 9.80
N MET A 132 9.63 8.89 10.50
CA MET A 132 9.74 7.45 10.27
C MET A 132 8.40 6.89 9.83
N VAL A 133 8.35 6.30 8.64
CA VAL A 133 7.21 5.50 8.20
C VAL A 133 7.43 4.06 8.68
N PRO A 134 6.65 3.57 9.67
CA PRO A 134 6.91 2.29 10.30
C PRO A 134 6.72 1.15 9.31
N SER A 135 7.74 0.30 9.18
CA SER A 135 7.67 -0.90 8.36
C SER A 135 8.67 -1.96 8.85
N ARG A 136 8.14 -3.16 9.12
CA ARG A 136 8.95 -4.34 9.49
C ARG A 136 9.15 -5.30 8.30
N GLY A 137 8.60 -4.97 7.13
CA GLY A 137 8.65 -5.86 5.96
C GLY A 137 10.08 -6.09 5.48
N HIS A 138 10.41 -7.34 5.15
CA HIS A 138 11.70 -7.71 4.57
C HIS A 138 11.87 -7.20 3.13
N PHE A 139 10.75 -6.98 2.44
CA PHE A 139 10.73 -6.50 1.05
C PHE A 139 10.90 -4.98 0.91
N ASN A 140 11.17 -4.26 2.01
CA ASN A 140 11.46 -2.83 1.99
C ASN A 140 13.00 -2.62 1.95
N PRO A 141 13.59 -2.29 0.78
CA PRO A 141 15.03 -2.08 0.66
C PRO A 141 15.52 -0.79 1.33
N MET A 142 14.62 0.14 1.68
CA MET A 142 14.93 1.40 2.36
C MET A 142 14.76 1.33 3.88
N ARG A 143 14.57 0.12 4.43
CA ARG A 143 14.34 -0.08 5.86
C ARG A 143 15.60 0.27 6.66
N GLN A 144 15.44 1.16 7.61
CA GLN A 144 16.45 1.59 8.57
C GLN A 144 15.99 1.30 10.01
N ILE A 145 16.96 1.24 10.92
CA ILE A 145 16.72 1.13 12.36
C ILE A 145 17.13 2.44 13.01
N VAL A 146 16.20 3.13 13.67
CA VAL A 146 16.48 4.34 14.45
C VAL A 146 16.08 4.07 15.89
N LYS A 147 17.07 3.95 16.78
CA LYS A 147 16.88 3.45 18.16
C LYS A 147 15.92 4.32 18.98
N ASP A 148 16.01 5.63 18.79
CA ASP A 148 15.34 6.62 19.63
C ASP A 148 13.93 6.97 19.16
N LYS A 149 13.49 6.46 18.01
CA LYS A 149 12.11 6.65 17.52
C LYS A 149 11.15 5.62 18.13
N PRO A 150 9.89 6.01 18.44
CA PRO A 150 8.87 5.09 18.98
C PRO A 150 8.68 3.84 18.12
N HIS A 151 8.78 4.00 16.80
CA HIS A 151 8.84 2.90 15.84
C HIS A 151 10.25 2.77 15.30
N ARG A 152 11.03 1.86 15.89
CA ARG A 152 12.45 1.70 15.56
C ARG A 152 12.72 1.23 14.12
N TRP A 153 11.76 0.59 13.45
CA TRP A 153 11.95 -0.03 12.13
C TRP A 153 11.06 0.62 11.10
N GLY A 154 11.63 1.12 10.01
CA GLY A 154 10.85 1.71 8.94
C GLY A 154 11.67 2.39 7.87
N THR A 155 11.01 3.17 7.02
CA THR A 155 11.67 4.06 6.06
C THR A 155 11.82 5.43 6.70
N ASN A 156 13.05 5.90 6.84
CA ASN A 156 13.32 7.24 7.32
C ASN A 156 13.09 8.24 6.17
N LEU A 157 12.39 9.33 6.47
CA LEU A 157 12.04 10.40 5.54
C LEU A 157 12.59 11.70 6.09
N PHE A 158 13.24 12.50 5.25
CA PHE A 158 13.56 13.89 5.56
C PHE A 158 12.39 14.77 5.14
N MET A 159 11.97 15.67 6.01
CA MET A 159 10.83 16.56 5.82
C MET A 159 11.21 18.00 6.12
N THR A 160 10.47 18.90 5.46
CA THR A 160 10.55 20.36 5.52
C THR A 160 9.17 20.95 5.62
#